data_AF-A0A101D024-F1
#
_entry.id   AF-A0A101D024-F1
#
_cell.length_a   1.000
_cell.length_b   1.000
_cell.length_c   1.000
_cell.angle_alpha   90.00
_cell.angle_beta   90.00
_cell.angle_gamma   90.00
#
_symmetry.space_group_name_H-M   'P 1'
#
loop_
_entity.id
_entity.type
_entity.pdbx_description
1 polymer ?
#
loop_
_entity_poly.entity_id
_entity_poly.type
_entity_poly.pdbx_seq_one_letter_code
_entity_poly.pdbx_strand_id
1 'polypeptide(L)' 'MNTRQSIDSGLPETDVDSGYRSTGVNVNYRNYLNKNWQIFGEALYEVYGSDVSDSPISRNDYEAEIGVGFIYVF' A
#
# COMPACT_ATOMS: atom_id res chain seq x y z
N MET A 1 -23.69 14.23 -2.46
CA MET A 1 -22.72 15.27 -2.11
C MET A 1 -21.36 14.60 -1.93
N ASN A 2 -20.46 14.66 -2.93
CA ASN A 2 -19.03 14.39 -2.69
C ASN A 2 -18.09 14.94 -3.79
N THR A 3 -18.48 16.00 -4.50
CA THR A 3 -17.70 16.59 -5.62
C THR A 3 -16.87 17.81 -5.17
N ARG A 4 -16.25 17.78 -3.98
CA ARG A 4 -15.54 18.95 -3.43
C ARG A 4 -14.10 18.69 -2.98
N GLN A 5 -13.42 17.72 -3.59
CA GLN A 5 -11.99 17.49 -3.33
C GLN A 5 -11.11 17.42 -4.59
N SER A 6 -11.59 17.91 -5.74
CA SER A 6 -10.74 18.10 -6.93
C SER A 6 -10.83 19.54 -7.42
N ILE A 7 -10.23 20.48 -6.68
CA ILE A 7 -10.04 21.86 -7.16
C ILE A 7 -8.69 22.36 -6.61
N ASP A 8 -7.57 22.01 -7.29
CA ASP A 8 -6.41 22.92 -7.44
C ASP A 8 -5.30 22.42 -8.40
N SER A 9 -5.39 21.21 -8.99
CA SER A 9 -4.25 20.63 -9.75
C SER A 9 -4.20 20.96 -11.25
N GLY A 10 -5.29 21.47 -11.85
CA GLY A 10 -5.36 21.74 -13.29
C GLY A 10 -5.39 20.48 -14.18
N LEU A 11 -5.55 19.29 -13.59
CA LEU A 11 -5.64 18.01 -14.30
C LEU A 11 -7.11 17.61 -14.53
N PRO A 12 -7.43 16.86 -15.60
CA PRO A 12 -8.77 16.34 -15.83
C PRO A 12 -9.26 15.52 -14.63
N GLU A 13 -10.54 15.65 -14.31
CA GLU A 13 -11.21 14.88 -13.25
C GLU A 13 -11.06 13.38 -13.53
N THR A 14 -10.39 12.64 -12.64
CA THR A 14 -10.34 11.18 -12.69
C THR A 14 -11.54 10.66 -11.92
N ASP A 15 -12.47 10.04 -12.65
CA ASP A 15 -13.62 9.37 -12.05
C ASP A 15 -13.12 8.05 -11.45
N VAL A 16 -12.90 8.03 -10.14
CA VAL A 16 -12.60 6.79 -9.43
C VAL A 16 -13.94 6.16 -9.09
N ASP A 17 -14.55 5.50 -10.08
CA ASP A 17 -15.65 4.59 -9.84
C ASP A 17 -15.21 3.60 -8.75
N SER A 18 -16.13 3.22 -7.87
CA SER A 18 -15.89 2.31 -6.73
C SER A 18 -15.51 0.89 -7.21
N GLY A 19 -14.34 0.76 -7.82
CA GLY A 19 -13.79 -0.40 -8.50
C GLY A 19 -12.63 -1.04 -7.72
N TYR A 20 -12.20 -2.19 -8.23
CA TYR A 20 -11.15 -3.00 -7.63
C TYR A 20 -9.80 -2.27 -7.67
N ARG A 21 -9.25 -1.94 -6.49
CA ARG A 21 -8.03 -1.13 -6.34
C ARG A 21 -6.75 -1.91 -6.64
N SER A 22 -6.62 -3.13 -6.13
CA SER A 22 -5.36 -3.88 -6.20
C SER A 22 -5.46 -5.31 -5.66
N THR A 23 -4.46 -6.10 -6.00
CA THR A 23 -4.11 -7.34 -5.29
C THR A 23 -2.63 -7.34 -4.95
N GLY A 24 -2.28 -7.93 -3.82
CA GLY A 24 -0.90 -8.03 -3.39
C GLY A 24 -0.64 -9.29 -2.58
N VAL A 25 0.65 -9.56 -2.41
CA VAL A 25 1.17 -10.63 -1.56
C VAL A 25 2.04 -9.97 -0.50
N ASN A 26 1.80 -10.34 0.77
CA ASN A 26 2.65 -9.97 1.89
C ASN A 26 3.26 -11.22 2.51
N VAL A 27 4.59 -11.26 2.59
CA VAL A 27 5.35 -12.30 3.27
C VAL A 27 5.92 -11.74 4.57
N ASN A 28 5.63 -12.42 5.67
CA ASN A 28 6.09 -12.05 7.00
C ASN A 28 7.00 -13.14 7.57
N TYR A 29 8.13 -12.73 8.14
CA TYR A 29 9.00 -13.59 8.92
C TYR A 29 9.15 -13.04 10.34
N ARG A 30 9.07 -13.92 11.34
CA ARG A 30 9.23 -13.57 12.74
C ARG A 30 10.07 -14.60 13.47
N ASN A 31 10.99 -14.13 14.31
CA ASN A 31 11.86 -14.97 15.12
C ASN A 31 11.92 -14.50 16.58
N TYR A 32 11.98 -15.45 17.50
CA TYR A 32 12.12 -15.20 18.93
C TYR A 32 13.59 -15.26 19.32
N LEU A 33 14.17 -14.11 19.69
CA LEU A 33 15.55 -14.05 20.16
C LEU A 33 15.64 -14.53 21.61
N ASN A 34 14.63 -14.22 22.41
CA ASN A 34 14.44 -14.74 23.77
C ASN A 34 12.96 -14.60 24.18
N LYS A 35 12.66 -14.83 25.47
CA LYS A 35 11.30 -14.78 26.01
C LYS A 35 10.61 -13.42 25.83
N ASN A 36 11.39 -12.34 25.82
CA ASN A 36 10.88 -10.98 25.81
C ASN A 36 11.13 -10.28 24.47
N TRP A 37 12.10 -10.71 23.66
CA TRP A 37 12.47 -10.05 22.42
C TRP A 37 12.17 -10.91 21.18
N GLN A 38 11.50 -10.30 20.22
CA GLN A 38 11.27 -10.84 18.88
C GLN A 38 11.80 -9.86 17.84
N ILE A 39 12.28 -10.40 16.71
CA ILE A 39 12.58 -9.64 15.50
C ILE A 39 11.62 -10.09 14.42
N PHE A 40 11.19 -9.17 13.56
CA PHE A 40 10.38 -9.50 12.40
C PHE A 40 10.83 -8.72 11.17
N GLY A 41 10.54 -9.26 10.01
CA GLY A 41 10.68 -8.59 8.73
C GLY A 41 9.47 -8.89 7.85
N GLU A 42 9.13 -7.93 7.01
CA GLU A 42 8.03 -8.02 6.05
C GLU A 42 8.48 -7.60 4.66
N ALA A 43 7.85 -8.21 3.67
CA ALA A 43 7.96 -7.82 2.28
C ALA A 43 6.58 -7.87 1.65
N LEU A 44 6.14 -6.73 1.12
CA LEU A 44 4.88 -6.54 0.43
C LEU A 44 5.15 -6.24 -1.04
N TYR A 45 4.35 -6.85 -1.90
CA TYR A 45 4.26 -6.48 -3.31
C TYR A 45 2.78 -6.38 -3.69
N GLU A 46 2.38 -5.24 -4.21
CA GLU A 46 1.01 -4.91 -4.60
C GLU A 46 0.98 -4.47 -6.06
N VAL A 47 0.00 -4.97 -6.82
CA VAL A 47 -0.28 -4.58 -8.19
C VAL A 47 -1.63 -3.89 -8.23
N TYR A 48 -1.67 -2.71 -8.85
CA TYR A 48 -2.87 -1.91 -8.96
C TYR A 48 -3.81 -2.44 -10.06
N GLY A 49 -5.12 -2.39 -9.79
CA GLY A 49 -6.18 -2.71 -10.75
C GLY A 49 -6.31 -1.62 -11.82
N SER A 50 -6.93 -1.96 -12.95
CA SER A 50 -7.04 -1.12 -14.17
C SER A 50 -7.51 0.30 -13.91
N ASP A 51 -8.40 0.51 -12.94
CA ASP A 51 -9.03 1.82 -12.68
C ASP A 51 -8.08 2.80 -11.96
N VAL A 52 -6.97 2.31 -11.39
CA VAL A 52 -5.95 3.11 -10.70
C VAL A 52 -4.72 3.39 -11.58
N SER A 53 -4.48 2.55 -12.60
CA SER A 53 -3.35 2.69 -13.55
C SER A 53 -3.58 3.81 -14.57
N ASP A 54 -4.84 4.10 -14.94
CA ASP A 54 -5.20 5.14 -15.91
C ASP A 54 -5.25 6.57 -15.33
N SER A 55 -4.94 6.76 -14.04
CA SER A 55 -4.86 8.10 -13.45
C SER A 55 -3.57 8.83 -13.88
N PRO A 56 -3.63 10.07 -14.39
CA PRO A 56 -2.45 10.88 -14.71
C PRO A 56 -1.49 11.16 -13.53
N ILE A 57 -1.91 10.80 -12.31
CA ILE A 57 -1.17 10.96 -11.05
C ILE A 57 -0.46 9.67 -10.63
N SER A 58 -0.90 8.49 -11.11
CA SER A 58 -0.27 7.21 -10.81
C SER A 58 1.05 7.09 -11.58
N ARG A 59 2.16 7.28 -10.88
CA ARG A 59 3.52 7.17 -11.47
C ARG A 59 3.99 5.72 -11.64
N ASN A 60 3.27 4.73 -11.13
CA ASN A 60 3.71 3.33 -11.08
C ASN A 60 2.51 2.36 -10.98
N ASP A 61 2.58 1.22 -11.67
CA ASP A 61 1.51 0.19 -11.70
C ASP A 61 1.58 -0.81 -10.53
N TYR A 62 2.58 -0.66 -9.68
CA TYR A 62 2.85 -1.53 -8.55
C TYR A 62 3.51 -0.78 -7.39
N GLU A 63 3.33 -1.30 -6.19
CA GLU A 63 3.99 -0.87 -4.95
C GLU A 63 4.78 -2.04 -4.34
N ALA A 64 5.96 -1.74 -3.82
CA ALA A 64 6.79 -2.71 -3.12
C ALA A 64 7.29 -2.08 -1.81
N GLU A 65 7.08 -2.77 -0.70
CA GLU A 65 7.50 -2.33 0.63
C GLU A 65 8.32 -3.43 1.31
N ILE A 66 9.37 -3.02 2.01
CA ILE A 66 10.13 -3.89 2.91
C ILE A 66 10.20 -3.25 4.30
N GLY A 67 9.96 -4.04 5.34
CA GLY A 67 9.97 -3.59 6.72
C GLY A 67 10.79 -4.51 7.62
N VAL A 68 11.36 -3.94 8.68
CA VAL A 68 12.04 -4.69 9.74
C VAL A 68 11.74 -4.04 11.08
N GLY A 69 11.52 -4.85 12.12
CA GLY A 69 11.19 -4.33 13.43
C GLY A 69 11.49 -5.29 14.58
N PHE A 70 11.33 -4.76 15.79
CA PHE A 70 11.52 -5.48 17.05
C PHE A 70 10.26 -5.40 17.89
N ILE A 71 9.97 -6.46 18.65
CA ILE A 71 8.86 -6.52 19.59
C ILE A 71 9.42 -6.89 20.95
N TYR A 72 9.07 -6.09 21.97
CA TYR A 72 9.32 -6.42 23.37
C TYR A 72 8.01 -6.86 24.05
N VAL A 73 8.02 -8.01 24.71
CA VAL A 73 6.90 -8.58 25.47
C VAL A 73 7.25 -8.56 26.95
N PHE A 74 6.40 -7.90 27.76
CA PHE A 74 6.53 -7.73 29.22
C PHE A 74 6.03 -8.95 30.00
#